data_AF-A0A8X6SV29-F1
#
_entry.id   AF-A0A8X6SV29-F1
#
_cell.length_a   1.000
_cell.length_b   1.000
_cell.length_c   1.000
_cell.angle_alpha   90.00
_cell.angle_beta   90.00
_cell.angle_gamma   90.00
#
_symmetry.space_group_name_H-M   'P 1'
#
loop_
_entity.id
_entity.type
_entity.pdbx_description
1 polymer ?
#
loop_
_entity_poly.entity_id
_entity_poly.type
_entity_poly.pdbx_seq_one_letter_code
_entity_poly.pdbx_strand_id
1 'polypeptide(L)'
;MPLRRNRRQYEQLTDFDRGVIIGLREAGWSNRRIGRHLGRSDMVVARCWQQWITEGRVYRRGGSSRETIRRRLTEVGLRSRRPLKRLPLTPHHRQCRLDFADLGQLGV
;
A
#
# COMPACT_ATOMS: atom_id res chain seq x y z
N MET A 1 14.53 -6.24 -40.16
CA MET A 1 15.81 -6.04 -39.44
C MET A 1 15.51 -5.62 -37.99
N PRO A 2 15.96 -6.32 -36.94
CA PRO A 2 15.72 -5.86 -35.57
C PRO A 2 16.83 -4.89 -35.15
N LEU A 3 16.44 -3.68 -34.78
CA LEU A 3 17.33 -2.70 -34.17
C LEU A 3 17.83 -3.25 -32.83
N ARG A 4 19.13 -3.58 -32.76
CA ARG A 4 19.84 -3.91 -31.53
C ARG A 4 19.58 -2.82 -30.49
N ARG A 5 18.71 -3.11 -29.51
CA ARG A 5 18.53 -2.26 -28.32
C ARG A 5 19.82 -2.32 -27.51
N ASN A 6 20.66 -1.31 -27.69
CA ASN A 6 21.88 -1.11 -26.94
C ASN A 6 21.54 -0.95 -25.44
N ARG A 7 21.65 -2.06 -24.69
CA ARG A 7 21.45 -2.16 -23.24
C ARG A 7 22.64 -1.62 -22.42
N ARG A 8 23.72 -1.13 -23.05
CA ARG A 8 25.03 -0.93 -22.39
C ARG A 8 25.41 0.53 -22.09
N GLN A 9 24.46 1.47 -22.02
CA GLN A 9 24.75 2.89 -21.73
C GLN A 9 23.96 3.49 -20.56
N TYR A 10 23.26 2.66 -19.77
CA TYR A 10 22.50 3.10 -18.59
C TYR A 10 23.26 2.64 -17.34
N GLU A 11 24.45 3.19 -17.15
CA GLU A 11 25.15 3.11 -15.87
C GLU A 11 24.21 3.65 -14.78
N GLN A 12 23.63 2.70 -14.05
CA GLN A 12 23.24 2.80 -12.65
C GLN A 12 22.53 4.11 -12.28
N LEU A 13 21.33 4.33 -12.83
CA LEU A 13 20.41 5.27 -12.20
C LEU A 13 20.01 4.67 -10.84
N THR A 14 20.47 5.30 -9.76
CA THR A 14 20.23 4.80 -8.40
C THR A 14 18.73 4.85 -8.08
N ASP A 15 18.28 4.04 -7.12
CA ASP A 15 16.88 4.11 -6.70
C ASP A 15 16.52 5.48 -6.11
N PHE A 16 17.51 6.17 -5.52
CA PHE A 16 17.38 7.56 -5.10
C PHE A 16 17.16 8.50 -6.28
N ASP A 17 17.99 8.43 -7.33
CA ASP A 17 17.84 9.27 -8.54
C ASP A 17 16.48 9.05 -9.21
N ARG A 18 15.98 7.81 -9.22
CA ARG A 18 14.63 7.48 -9.72
C ARG A 18 13.55 8.15 -8.88
N GLY A 19 13.68 8.10 -7.56
CA GLY A 19 12.78 8.80 -6.63
C GLY A 19 12.76 10.31 -6.86
N VAL A 20 13.93 10.92 -7.03
CA VAL A 20 14.06 12.36 -7.33
C VAL A 20 13.43 12.71 -8.68
N ILE A 21 13.63 11.88 -9.71
CA ILE A 21 12.99 12.06 -11.02
C ILE A 21 11.46 12.03 -10.90
N ILE A 22 10.91 11.05 -10.18
CA ILE A 22 9.46 10.91 -9.99
C ILE A 22 8.92 12.13 -9.25
N GLY A 23 9.50 12.50 -8.11
CA GLY A 23 9.03 13.62 -7.30
C GLY A 23 9.09 14.97 -8.03
N LEU A 24 10.19 15.26 -8.74
CA LEU A 24 10.29 16.49 -9.53
C LEU A 24 9.30 16.49 -10.70
N ARG A 25 9.02 15.32 -11.28
CA ARG A 25 8.07 15.20 -12.37
C ARG A 25 6.63 15.39 -11.90
N GLU A 26 6.28 14.89 -10.72
CA GLU A 26 5.00 15.17 -10.06
C GLU A 26 4.86 16.65 -9.67
N ALA A 27 5.96 17.30 -9.27
CA ALA A 27 6.01 18.75 -9.01
C ALA A 27 5.97 19.62 -10.30
N GLY A 28 5.75 19.01 -11.48
CA GLY A 28 5.55 19.72 -12.75
C GLY A 28 6.84 20.12 -13.48
N TRP A 29 8.01 19.61 -13.09
CA TRP A 29 9.25 19.96 -13.78
C TRP A 29 9.36 19.29 -15.17
N SER A 30 9.88 20.05 -16.14
CA SER A 30 10.16 19.53 -17.49
C SER A 30 11.34 18.56 -17.47
N ASN A 31 11.34 17.57 -18.38
CA ASN A 31 12.39 16.55 -18.42
C ASN A 31 13.78 17.17 -18.59
N ARG A 32 13.87 18.20 -19.44
CA ARG A 32 15.09 18.97 -19.65
C ARG A 32 15.60 19.62 -18.37
N ARG A 33 14.73 20.20 -17.54
CA ARG A 33 15.10 20.83 -16.27
C ARG A 33 15.59 19.79 -15.26
N ILE A 34 14.89 18.66 -15.16
CA ILE A 34 15.26 17.53 -14.30
C ILE A 34 16.61 16.93 -14.74
N GLY A 35 16.79 16.73 -16.06
CA GLY A 35 18.02 16.21 -16.63
C GLY A 35 19.22 17.11 -16.34
N ARG A 36 19.09 18.43 -16.52
CA ARG A 36 20.15 19.38 -16.13
C ARG A 36 20.45 19.34 -14.63
N HIS A 37 19.42 19.22 -13.79
CA HIS A 37 19.59 19.16 -12.34
C HIS A 37 20.36 17.91 -11.88
N LEU A 38 20.14 16.78 -12.56
CA LEU A 38 20.76 15.48 -12.21
C LEU A 38 21.98 15.12 -13.06
N GLY A 39 22.41 16.00 -13.98
CA GLY A 39 23.45 15.67 -14.97
C GLY A 39 23.08 14.50 -15.90
N ARG A 40 21.78 14.29 -16.16
CA ARG A 40 21.25 13.21 -16.99
C ARG A 40 20.58 13.74 -18.26
N SER A 41 20.47 12.90 -19.28
CA SER A 41 19.76 13.28 -20.51
C SER A 41 18.24 13.30 -20.31
N ASP A 42 17.55 14.14 -21.08
CA ASP A 42 16.08 14.22 -21.12
C ASP A 42 15.46 12.82 -21.33
N MET A 43 16.05 12.02 -22.22
CA MET A 43 15.57 10.68 -22.53
C MET A 43 15.63 9.72 -21.34
N VAL A 44 16.61 9.85 -20.45
CA VAL A 44 16.69 9.05 -19.22
C VAL A 44 15.52 9.40 -18.29
N VAL A 45 15.24 10.69 -18.12
CA VAL A 45 14.11 11.19 -17.32
C VAL A 45 12.78 10.72 -17.91
N ALA A 46 12.58 10.90 -19.22
CA ALA A 46 11.36 10.49 -19.92
C ALA A 46 11.09 8.98 -19.80
N ARG A 47 12.13 8.17 -19.95
CA ARG A 47 12.02 6.71 -19.85
C ARG A 47 11.79 6.25 -18.42
N CYS A 48 12.47 6.83 -17.44
CA CYS A 48 12.24 6.53 -16.01
C CYS A 48 10.80 6.84 -15.61
N TRP A 49 10.27 7.99 -16.02
CA TRP A 49 8.87 8.35 -15.82
C TRP A 49 7.91 7.35 -16.48
N GLN A 50 8.18 6.98 -17.73
CA GLN A 50 7.33 6.04 -18.46
C GLN A 50 7.35 4.64 -17.83
N GLN A 51 8.51 4.20 -17.34
CA GLN A 51 8.66 2.97 -16.59
C GLN A 51 7.84 3.00 -15.30
N TRP A 52 7.96 4.06 -14.49
CA TRP A 52 7.17 4.23 -13.27
C TRP A 52 5.65 4.25 -13.52
N ILE A 53 5.18 4.91 -14.57
CA ILE A 53 3.77 4.86 -14.97
C ILE A 53 3.34 3.44 -15.38
N THR A 54 4.21 2.71 -16.09
CA THR A 54 3.90 1.36 -16.57
C THR A 54 3.85 0.37 -15.41
N GLU A 55 4.86 0.37 -14.54
CA GLU A 55 4.91 -0.44 -13.32
C GLU A 55 3.77 -0.07 -12.39
N GLY A 56 3.55 1.23 -12.15
CA GLY A 56 2.42 1.74 -11.39
C GLY A 56 1.08 1.31 -11.95
N ARG A 57 0.92 1.19 -13.28
CA ARG A 57 -0.30 0.64 -13.91
C ARG A 57 -0.43 -0.87 -13.71
N VAL A 58 0.66 -1.63 -13.74
CA VAL A 58 0.65 -3.08 -13.46
C VAL A 58 0.26 -3.33 -12.01
N TYR A 59 0.87 -2.61 -11.06
CA TYR A 59 0.53 -2.72 -9.64
C TYR A 59 -0.87 -2.18 -9.31
N ARG A 60 -1.28 -1.03 -9.88
CA ARG A 60 -2.62 -0.44 -9.62
C ARG A 60 -3.76 -1.16 -10.35
N ARG A 61 -3.50 -1.87 -11.46
CA ARG A 61 -4.48 -2.79 -12.06
C ARG A 61 -4.67 -4.06 -11.23
N GLY A 62 -3.76 -4.36 -10.32
CA GLY A 62 -3.88 -5.43 -9.33
C GLY A 62 -4.86 -5.13 -8.19
N GLY A 63 -5.93 -4.36 -8.47
CA GLY A 63 -7.03 -4.22 -7.53
C GLY A 63 -7.67 -5.59 -7.30
N SER A 64 -7.78 -6.01 -6.04
CA SER A 64 -8.56 -7.21 -5.73
C SER A 64 -10.03 -6.87 -5.93
N SER A 65 -10.74 -7.66 -6.75
CA SER A 65 -12.18 -7.49 -6.87
C SER A 65 -12.85 -7.80 -5.53
N ARG A 66 -14.06 -7.29 -5.34
CA ARG A 66 -14.88 -7.61 -4.16
C ARG A 66 -15.00 -9.13 -3.97
N GLU A 67 -15.10 -9.88 -5.07
CA GLU A 67 -15.16 -11.34 -5.11
C GLU A 67 -13.86 -11.97 -4.64
N THR A 68 -12.70 -11.47 -5.07
CA THR A 68 -11.40 -11.94 -4.58
C THR A 68 -11.26 -11.72 -3.08
N ILE A 69 -11.68 -10.54 -2.58
CA ILE A 69 -11.67 -10.21 -1.15
C ILE A 69 -12.61 -11.15 -0.38
N ARG A 70 -13.85 -11.34 -0.87
CA ARG A 70 -14.84 -12.22 -0.25
C ARG A 70 -14.34 -13.67 -0.17
N ARG A 71 -13.70 -14.16 -1.25
CA ARG A 71 -13.14 -15.52 -1.31
C ARG A 71 -12.05 -15.70 -0.26
N ARG A 72 -11.08 -14.78 -0.20
CA ARG A 72 -10.00 -14.80 0.80
C ARG A 72 -10.52 -14.74 2.23
N LEU A 73 -11.51 -13.89 2.52
CA LEU A 73 -12.11 -13.82 3.85
C LEU A 73 -12.77 -15.15 4.24
N THR A 74 -13.45 -15.80 3.29
CA THR A 74 -14.07 -17.12 3.52
C THR A 74 -13.04 -18.22 3.72
N GLU A 75 -11.94 -18.21 2.94
CA GLU A 75 -10.82 -19.15 3.07
C GLU A 75 -10.21 -19.14 4.48
N VAL A 76 -10.09 -17.96 5.11
CA VAL A 76 -9.59 -17.83 6.49
C VAL A 76 -10.69 -17.93 7.56
N GLY A 77 -11.90 -18.33 7.18
CA GLY A 77 -13.04 -18.49 8.10
C GLY A 77 -13.66 -17.20 8.62
N LEU A 78 -13.27 -16.04 8.09
CA LEU A 78 -13.84 -14.76 8.46
C LEU A 78 -15.19 -14.54 7.77
N ARG A 79 -16.20 -14.18 8.56
CA ARG A 79 -17.56 -13.88 8.09
C ARG A 79 -18.04 -12.59 8.73
N SER A 80 -18.87 -11.86 7.99
CA SER A 80 -19.58 -10.72 8.56
C SER A 80 -20.46 -11.21 9.73
N ARG A 81 -20.41 -10.51 10.86
CA ARG A 81 -21.26 -10.75 12.03
C ARG A 81 -21.95 -9.45 12.43
N ARG A 82 -23.17 -9.54 12.94
CA ARG A 82 -23.86 -8.41 13.54
C ARG A 82 -23.39 -8.25 14.99
N PRO A 83 -22.78 -7.11 15.38
CA PRO A 83 -22.39 -6.89 16.77
C PRO A 83 -23.63 -6.80 17.67
N LEU A 84 -23.51 -7.30 18.91
CA LEU A 84 -24.57 -7.17 19.90
C LEU A 84 -24.63 -5.72 20.40
N LYS A 85 -25.83 -5.14 20.43
CA LYS A 85 -26.07 -3.83 21.05
C LYS A 85 -26.05 -4.00 22.57
N ARG A 86 -24.90 -3.79 23.21
CA ARG A 86 -24.76 -3.83 24.68
C ARG A 86 -24.41 -2.45 25.19
N LEU A 87 -25.07 -2.05 26.28
CA LEU A 87 -24.67 -0.87 27.03
C LEU A 87 -23.27 -1.10 27.62
N PRO A 88 -22.32 -0.16 27.45
CA PRO A 88 -21.01 -0.29 28.07
C PRO A 88 -21.16 -0.24 29.58
N LEU A 89 -20.68 -1.28 30.26
CA LEU A 89 -20.59 -1.30 31.72
C LEU A 89 -19.44 -0.40 32.16
N THR A 90 -19.69 0.42 33.18
CA THR A 90 -18.62 1.11 33.90
C THR A 90 -17.71 0.08 34.60
N PRO A 91 -16.44 0.38 34.87
CA PRO A 91 -15.53 -0.53 35.55
C PRO A 91 -16.08 -1.02 36.89
N HIS A 92 -16.74 -0.15 37.66
CA HIS A 92 -17.39 -0.49 38.92
C HIS A 92 -18.48 -1.56 38.73
N HIS A 93 -19.40 -1.36 37.79
CA HIS A 93 -20.45 -2.35 37.50
C HIS A 93 -19.88 -3.66 36.95
N ARG A 94 -18.73 -3.63 36.28
CA ARG A 94 -18.05 -4.86 35.85
C ARG A 94 -17.51 -5.63 37.06
N GLN A 95 -16.87 -4.95 38.01
CA GLN A 95 -16.32 -5.58 39.21
C GLN A 95 -17.43 -6.19 40.07
N CYS A 96 -18.50 -5.44 40.38
CA CYS A 96 -19.62 -5.98 41.16
C CYS A 96 -20.26 -7.22 40.52
N ARG A 97 -20.30 -7.29 39.19
CA ARG A 97 -20.83 -8.48 38.48
C ARG A 97 -19.89 -9.67 38.53
N LEU A 98 -18.58 -9.44 38.55
CA LEU A 98 -17.59 -10.51 38.73
C LEU A 98 -17.63 -11.02 40.17
N ASP A 99 -17.58 -10.12 41.15
CA ASP A 99 -17.66 -10.48 42.57
C ASP A 99 -18.94 -11.28 42.86
N PHE A 100 -20.08 -10.89 42.29
CA PHE A 100 -21.33 -11.65 42.41
C PHE A 100 -21.25 -13.05 41.78
N ALA A 101 -20.62 -13.18 40.61
CA ALA A 101 -20.45 -14.47 39.95
C ALA A 101 -19.49 -15.39 40.72
N ASP A 102 -18.43 -14.82 41.29
CA ASP A 102 -17.42 -15.54 42.08
C ASP A 102 -18.00 -15.99 43.43
N LEU A 103 -18.81 -15.16 44.09
CA LEU A 103 -19.50 -15.53 45.33
C LEU A 103 -20.59 -16.59 45.09
N GLY A 104 -21.27 -16.56 43.94
CA GLY A 104 -22.28 -17.56 43.58
C GLY A 104 -21.70 -18.96 43.27
N GLN A 105 -20.41 -19.07 42.97
CA GLN A 105 -19.72 -20.36 42.79
C GLN A 105 -19.26 -20.99 44.11
N LEU A 106 -19.27 -20.23 45.21
CA LEU A 106 -18.83 -20.66 46.54
C LEU A 106 -19.95 -21.23 47.43
N GLY A 107 -21.17 -21.42 46.90
CA GLY A 107 -22.22 -22.19 47.55
C GLY A 107 -22.65 -21.68 48.92
N VAL A 108 -23.58 -20.73 48.94
CA VAL A 108 -24.60 -20.63 50.01
C VAL A 108 -25.87 -21.32 49.56
#